data_AF-A0A6N0BTX8-F1
#
_entry.id   AF-A0A6N0BTX8-F1
#
_cell.length_a   1.000
_cell.length_b   1.000
_cell.length_c   1.000
_cell.angle_alpha   90.00
_cell.angle_beta   90.00
_cell.angle_gamma   90.00
#
_symmetry.space_group_name_H-M   'P 1'
#
loop_
_entity.id
_entity.type
_entity.pdbx_description
1 polymer ?
#
loop_
_entity_poly.entity_id
_entity_poly.type
_entity_poly.pdbx_seq_one_letter_code
_entity_poly.pdbx_strand_id
1 'polypeptide(L)'
;MEQDLRIYAKGLAFSDGVYDLRTLETVISNYRKILDRLISIQLGKRQVPKDLRSQLGYQVQINSGSIELLVKFLLEHKELLVVFAATDGYTLSEIIVRLLRDAIDLRKKASELIKKGITVNIRISNSFNVGSNINSRNVAFDQTAGSILINDPKILWAAQTTRTPINEILANVDGKAVEYIDMSSRENELRLTAEDREIIGQHKEELPTTLTIVGRLDMVAFTSHRGSIISDNERFSVTWEEHIRPKMQKIADVEGILFKVRPVIDHKRLDNEAIGFHVLDCGDPQEKMF
;
A
#
# COMPACT_ATOMS: atom_id res chain seq x y z
N MET A 1 -22.39 -20.48 -2.45
CA MET A 1 -22.47 -19.57 -1.29
C MET A 1 -23.57 -18.57 -1.57
N GLU A 2 -24.33 -18.16 -0.55
CA GLU A 2 -25.38 -17.13 -0.67
C GLU A 2 -24.81 -15.69 -0.72
N GLN A 3 -23.48 -15.60 -0.77
CA GLN A 3 -22.67 -14.38 -0.62
C GLN A 3 -21.57 -14.38 -1.67
N ASP A 4 -21.20 -13.18 -2.13
CA ASP A 4 -20.33 -13.00 -3.27
C ASP A 4 -18.86 -13.04 -2.88
N LEU A 5 -18.53 -12.40 -1.76
CA LEU A 5 -17.16 -12.24 -1.28
C LEU A 5 -17.10 -12.42 0.24
N ARG A 6 -16.07 -13.14 0.69
CA ARG A 6 -15.76 -13.35 2.10
C ARG A 6 -14.43 -12.70 2.45
N ILE A 7 -14.38 -11.97 3.56
CA ILE A 7 -13.13 -11.51 4.17
C ILE A 7 -13.07 -12.10 5.57
N TYR A 8 -12.00 -12.80 5.90
CA TYR A 8 -11.89 -13.53 7.15
C TYR A 8 -10.57 -13.22 7.85
N ALA A 9 -10.61 -12.74 9.10
CA ALA A 9 -9.42 -12.49 9.91
C ALA A 9 -9.43 -13.36 11.18
N LYS A 10 -8.28 -13.94 11.50
CA LYS A 10 -8.10 -14.83 12.67
C LYS A 10 -6.89 -14.41 13.51
N GLY A 11 -6.96 -14.61 14.82
CA GLY A 11 -5.86 -14.41 15.76
C GLY A 11 -6.35 -14.11 17.17
N LEU A 12 -5.43 -13.93 18.12
CA LEU A 12 -5.75 -13.62 19.52
C LEU A 12 -6.52 -12.29 19.68
N ALA A 13 -6.38 -11.37 18.72
CA ALA A 13 -7.11 -10.09 18.72
C ALA A 13 -8.63 -10.25 18.54
N PHE A 14 -9.12 -11.46 18.23
CA PHE A 14 -10.52 -11.74 17.94
C PHE A 14 -11.08 -12.93 18.76
N SER A 15 -10.41 -13.36 19.84
CA SER A 15 -10.77 -14.58 20.58
C SER A 15 -11.89 -14.37 21.60
N ASP A 16 -12.64 -15.45 21.87
CA ASP A 16 -13.57 -15.53 23.00
C ASP A 16 -14.69 -14.45 23.01
N GLY A 17 -15.06 -13.96 21.83
CA GLY A 17 -16.04 -12.88 21.67
C GLY A 17 -15.54 -11.50 22.09
N VAL A 18 -14.24 -11.35 22.34
CA VAL A 18 -13.56 -10.08 22.63
C VAL A 18 -12.75 -9.68 21.40
N TYR A 19 -12.87 -8.41 21.02
CA TYR A 19 -12.18 -7.87 19.84
C TYR A 19 -11.31 -6.70 20.24
N ASP A 20 -10.04 -6.73 19.85
CA ASP A 20 -9.19 -5.54 19.94
C ASP A 20 -9.72 -4.47 18.98
N LEU A 21 -10.16 -3.35 19.55
CA LEU A 21 -10.86 -2.29 18.83
C LEU A 21 -9.99 -1.69 17.70
N ARG A 22 -8.69 -1.50 17.96
CA ARG A 22 -7.77 -0.90 16.98
C ARG A 22 -7.53 -1.84 15.80
N THR A 23 -7.36 -3.13 16.09
CA THR A 23 -7.17 -4.16 15.08
C THR A 23 -8.43 -4.33 14.23
N LEU A 24 -9.60 -4.40 14.87
CA LEU A 24 -10.91 -4.47 14.21
C LEU A 24 -11.14 -3.28 13.27
N GLU A 25 -10.92 -2.04 13.74
CA GLU A 25 -11.04 -0.82 12.93
C GLU A 25 -10.08 -0.85 11.73
N THR A 26 -8.84 -1.27 11.96
CA THR A 26 -7.81 -1.32 10.91
C THR A 26 -8.19 -2.30 9.80
N VAL A 27 -8.67 -3.50 10.17
CA VAL A 27 -9.10 -4.52 9.19
C VAL A 27 -10.30 -4.00 8.40
N ILE A 28 -11.37 -3.57 9.07
CA ILE A 28 -12.61 -3.15 8.39
C ILE A 28 -12.37 -1.94 7.49
N SER A 29 -11.70 -0.89 8.00
CA SER A 29 -11.50 0.35 7.25
C SER A 29 -10.63 0.13 6.02
N ASN A 30 -9.59 -0.70 6.09
CA ASN A 30 -8.70 -0.93 4.96
C ASN A 30 -9.28 -1.87 3.91
N TYR A 31 -10.03 -2.90 4.30
CA TYR A 31 -10.73 -3.72 3.31
C TYR A 31 -11.80 -2.93 2.57
N ARG A 32 -12.53 -2.04 3.26
CA ARG A 32 -13.44 -1.12 2.57
C ARG A 32 -12.71 -0.26 1.53
N LYS A 33 -11.57 0.36 1.90
CA LYS A 33 -10.76 1.15 0.96
C LYS A 33 -10.31 0.29 -0.24
N ILE A 34 -9.88 -0.94 0.00
CA ILE A 34 -9.44 -1.88 -1.06
C ILE A 34 -10.59 -2.16 -2.02
N LEU A 35 -11.76 -2.53 -1.51
CA LEU A 35 -12.93 -2.83 -2.32
C LEU A 35 -13.35 -1.63 -3.19
N ASP A 36 -13.45 -0.43 -2.60
CA ASP A 36 -13.77 0.78 -3.34
C ASP A 36 -12.76 1.03 -4.49
N ARG A 37 -11.46 0.85 -4.24
CA ARG A 37 -10.42 1.06 -5.27
C ARG A 37 -10.51 0.02 -6.38
N LEU A 38 -10.66 -1.26 -6.05
CA LEU A 38 -10.70 -2.33 -7.03
C LEU A 38 -11.97 -2.28 -7.88
N ILE A 39 -13.12 -1.93 -7.30
CA ILE A 39 -14.36 -1.67 -8.05
C ILE A 39 -14.15 -0.50 -9.03
N SER A 40 -13.51 0.58 -8.58
CA SER A 40 -13.19 1.73 -9.46
C SER A 40 -12.35 1.31 -10.67
N ILE A 41 -11.27 0.56 -10.43
CA ILE A 41 -10.36 0.09 -11.47
C ILE A 41 -11.08 -0.84 -12.45
N GLN A 42 -11.94 -1.72 -11.94
CA GLN A 42 -12.67 -2.63 -12.80
C GLN A 42 -13.62 -1.88 -13.76
N LEU A 43 -14.17 -0.75 -13.31
CA LEU A 43 -14.98 0.16 -14.11
C LEU A 43 -14.16 1.10 -15.01
N GLY A 44 -12.83 1.02 -14.99
CA GLY A 44 -11.96 1.96 -15.71
C GLY A 44 -12.00 3.39 -15.14
N LYS A 45 -12.43 3.56 -13.89
CA LYS A 45 -12.58 4.87 -13.23
C LYS A 45 -11.50 5.07 -12.17
N ARG A 46 -11.09 6.32 -11.95
CA ARG A 46 -10.14 6.68 -10.87
C ARG A 46 -10.74 6.51 -9.47
N GLN A 47 -12.06 6.65 -9.32
CA GLN A 47 -12.79 6.53 -8.06
C GLN A 47 -14.22 6.04 -8.31
N VAL A 48 -14.81 5.37 -7.31
CA VAL A 48 -16.22 4.99 -7.30
C VAL A 48 -17.05 6.28 -7.19
N PRO A 49 -17.97 6.55 -8.13
CA PRO A 49 -18.92 7.65 -8.00
C PRO A 49 -19.73 7.54 -6.70
N LYS A 50 -20.17 8.67 -6.14
CA LYS A 50 -20.97 8.67 -4.89
C LYS A 50 -22.21 7.79 -5.03
N ASP A 51 -22.88 7.85 -6.17
CA ASP A 51 -24.12 7.11 -6.44
C ASP A 51 -23.91 5.59 -6.43
N LEU A 52 -22.76 5.14 -6.95
CA LEU A 52 -22.39 3.72 -6.90
C LEU A 52 -21.96 3.31 -5.48
N ARG A 53 -21.33 4.20 -4.70
CA ARG A 53 -21.01 3.92 -3.28
C ARG A 53 -22.27 3.74 -2.43
N SER A 54 -23.33 4.50 -2.67
CA SER A 54 -24.60 4.34 -1.95
C SER A 54 -25.31 3.01 -2.25
N GLN A 55 -24.95 2.35 -3.35
CA GLN A 55 -25.53 1.07 -3.77
C GLN A 55 -24.68 -0.14 -3.33
N LEU A 56 -23.46 0.08 -2.83
CA LEU A 56 -22.58 -0.96 -2.30
C LEU A 56 -22.84 -1.16 -0.80
N GLY A 57 -23.74 -2.07 -0.47
CA GLY A 57 -23.97 -2.53 0.90
C GLY A 57 -22.98 -3.61 1.34
N TYR A 58 -22.57 -3.60 2.60
CA TYR A 58 -21.75 -4.65 3.22
C TYR A 58 -22.49 -5.20 4.44
N GLN A 59 -22.81 -6.50 4.44
CA GLN A 59 -23.30 -7.18 5.63
C GLN A 59 -22.13 -7.83 6.36
N VAL A 60 -22.11 -7.76 7.69
CA VAL A 60 -20.99 -8.23 8.50
C VAL A 60 -21.52 -9.20 9.54
N GLN A 61 -20.96 -10.41 9.60
CA GLN A 61 -21.31 -11.42 10.59
C GLN A 61 -20.08 -11.79 11.40
N ILE A 62 -20.01 -11.34 12.64
CA ILE A 62 -18.83 -11.61 13.47
C ILE A 62 -19.05 -12.92 14.25
N ASN A 63 -18.33 -13.97 13.88
CA ASN A 63 -18.33 -15.23 14.63
C ASN A 63 -17.34 -15.14 15.80
N SER A 64 -17.69 -15.69 16.97
CA SER A 64 -16.78 -15.74 18.11
C SER A 64 -15.43 -16.38 17.71
N GLY A 65 -14.32 -15.70 18.01
CA GLY A 65 -12.98 -16.19 17.64
C GLY A 65 -12.40 -15.62 16.33
N SER A 66 -13.17 -14.85 15.56
CA SER A 66 -12.75 -14.35 14.25
C SER A 66 -13.55 -13.13 13.79
N ILE A 67 -13.07 -12.45 12.75
CA ILE A 67 -13.90 -11.51 11.99
C ILE A 67 -14.24 -12.15 10.66
N GLU A 68 -15.53 -12.25 10.34
CA GLU A 68 -16.02 -12.72 9.06
C GLU A 68 -16.91 -11.63 8.42
N LEU A 69 -16.45 -11.03 7.33
CA LEU A 69 -17.21 -10.04 6.56
C LEU A 69 -17.79 -10.74 5.34
N LEU A 70 -19.10 -10.67 5.19
CA LEU A 70 -19.87 -11.44 4.23
C LEU A 70 -20.55 -10.48 3.25
N VAL A 71 -19.86 -10.22 2.15
CA VAL A 71 -20.23 -9.16 1.22
C VAL A 71 -21.15 -9.70 0.13
N LYS A 72 -22.27 -9.00 -0.05
CA LYS A 72 -23.22 -9.22 -1.14
C LYS A 72 -23.37 -7.93 -1.93
N PHE A 73 -23.13 -7.97 -3.24
CA PHE A 73 -23.22 -6.81 -4.10
C PHE A 73 -24.66 -6.59 -4.55
N LEU A 74 -25.32 -5.54 -4.04
CA LEU A 74 -26.67 -5.16 -4.45
C LEU A 74 -26.61 -4.29 -5.72
N LEU A 75 -26.94 -4.87 -6.87
CA LEU A 75 -26.86 -4.21 -8.17
C LEU A 75 -28.23 -3.62 -8.57
N GLU A 76 -28.63 -2.50 -7.95
CA GLU A 76 -29.93 -1.87 -8.23
C GLU A 76 -30.02 -1.25 -9.64
N HIS A 77 -28.89 -0.82 -10.22
CA HIS A 77 -28.83 -0.25 -11.57
C HIS A 77 -27.92 -1.07 -12.49
N LYS A 78 -28.45 -2.19 -13.01
CA LYS A 78 -27.75 -3.12 -13.91
C LYS A 78 -27.15 -2.46 -15.17
N GLU A 79 -27.69 -1.32 -15.58
CA GLU A 79 -27.30 -0.59 -16.80
C GLU A 79 -25.96 0.17 -16.68
N LEU A 80 -25.61 0.67 -15.49
CA LEU A 80 -24.30 1.29 -15.22
C LEU A 80 -23.20 0.25 -15.02
N LEU A 81 -23.61 -1.01 -14.96
CA LEU A 81 -22.88 -2.15 -14.49
C LEU A 81 -23.08 -3.34 -15.46
N VAL A 82 -22.99 -3.10 -16.77
CA VAL A 82 -23.20 -4.13 -17.82
C VAL A 82 -22.27 -5.34 -17.66
N VAL A 83 -21.04 -5.15 -17.18
CA VAL A 83 -20.10 -6.24 -16.87
C VAL A 83 -20.57 -7.12 -15.69
N PHE A 84 -21.56 -6.66 -14.92
CA PHE A 84 -21.99 -7.23 -13.64
C PHE A 84 -23.43 -7.77 -13.66
N ALA A 85 -24.20 -7.50 -14.73
CA ALA A 85 -25.62 -7.82 -14.81
C ALA A 85 -25.96 -9.31 -15.03
N ALA A 86 -24.98 -10.13 -15.44
CA ALA A 86 -25.22 -11.52 -15.88
C ALA A 86 -25.19 -12.57 -14.75
N THR A 87 -24.64 -12.26 -13.57
CA THR A 87 -24.26 -13.28 -12.57
C THR A 87 -24.36 -12.81 -11.11
N ASP A 88 -25.29 -11.92 -10.78
CA ASP A 88 -25.65 -11.57 -9.38
C ASP A 88 -24.45 -11.32 -8.43
N GLY A 89 -23.48 -10.47 -8.82
CA GLY A 89 -22.34 -10.10 -7.96
C GLY A 89 -21.18 -11.09 -7.95
N TYR A 90 -21.41 -12.35 -8.32
CA TYR A 90 -20.41 -13.42 -8.36
C TYR A 90 -19.20 -13.10 -9.24
N THR A 91 -19.43 -12.69 -10.49
CA THR A 91 -18.32 -12.39 -11.40
C THR A 91 -17.50 -11.19 -10.91
N LEU A 92 -18.12 -10.25 -10.19
CA LEU A 92 -17.40 -9.13 -9.60
C LEU A 92 -16.46 -9.59 -8.50
N SER A 93 -16.92 -10.45 -7.59
CA SER A 93 -16.06 -10.94 -6.51
C SER A 93 -14.87 -11.73 -7.05
N GLU A 94 -15.09 -12.61 -8.03
CA GLU A 94 -14.00 -13.36 -8.68
C GLU A 94 -12.95 -12.41 -9.29
N ILE A 95 -13.39 -11.35 -9.98
CA ILE A 95 -12.50 -10.37 -10.57
C ILE A 95 -11.75 -9.58 -9.49
N ILE A 96 -12.43 -9.16 -8.41
CA ILE A 96 -11.81 -8.41 -7.31
C ILE A 96 -10.73 -9.25 -6.62
N VAL A 97 -11.06 -10.50 -6.23
CA VAL A 97 -10.10 -11.37 -5.54
C VAL A 97 -8.91 -11.67 -6.45
N ARG A 98 -9.14 -11.99 -7.72
CA ARG A 98 -8.07 -12.20 -8.70
C ARG A 98 -7.20 -10.96 -8.88
N LEU A 99 -7.81 -9.79 -9.08
CA LEU A 99 -7.09 -8.54 -9.31
C LEU A 99 -6.23 -8.17 -8.09
N LEU A 100 -6.75 -8.37 -6.87
CA LEU A 100 -5.97 -8.14 -5.66
C LEU A 100 -4.83 -9.16 -5.52
N ARG A 101 -5.09 -10.44 -5.78
CA ARG A 101 -4.06 -11.48 -5.77
C ARG A 101 -2.93 -11.17 -6.74
N ASP A 102 -3.26 -10.83 -7.99
CA ASP A 102 -2.28 -10.52 -9.03
C ASP A 102 -1.50 -9.23 -8.67
N ALA A 103 -2.16 -8.25 -8.03
CA ALA A 103 -1.50 -7.04 -7.52
C ALA A 103 -0.54 -7.33 -6.36
N ILE A 104 -0.90 -8.21 -5.44
CA ILE A 104 -0.02 -8.69 -4.36
C ILE A 104 1.18 -9.44 -4.95
N ASP A 105 0.95 -10.34 -5.92
CA ASP A 105 2.01 -11.12 -6.56
C ASP A 105 3.01 -10.22 -7.31
N LEU A 106 2.53 -9.23 -8.06
CA LEU A 106 3.38 -8.20 -8.66
C LEU A 106 4.28 -7.52 -7.62
N ARG A 107 3.72 -7.15 -6.47
CA ARG A 107 4.48 -6.51 -5.39
C ARG A 107 5.49 -7.44 -4.73
N LYS A 108 5.16 -8.74 -4.58
CA LYS A 108 6.10 -9.77 -4.10
C LYS A 108 7.28 -9.92 -5.05
N LYS A 109 7.01 -10.07 -6.35
CA LYS A 109 8.07 -10.19 -7.38
C LYS A 109 8.94 -8.95 -7.50
N ALA A 110 8.35 -7.76 -7.41
CA ALA A 110 9.11 -6.53 -7.33
C ALA A 110 10.01 -6.50 -6.08
N SER A 111 9.48 -6.86 -4.90
CA SER A 111 10.26 -6.94 -3.66
C SER A 111 11.43 -7.93 -3.75
N GLU A 112 11.21 -9.12 -4.32
CA GLU A 112 12.26 -10.13 -4.55
C GLU A 112 13.42 -9.58 -5.41
N LEU A 113 13.11 -8.79 -6.44
CA LEU A 113 14.12 -8.15 -7.30
C LEU A 113 14.87 -7.01 -6.60
N ILE A 114 14.13 -6.14 -5.92
CA ILE A 114 14.69 -5.00 -5.18
C ILE A 114 15.66 -5.50 -4.11
N LYS A 115 15.31 -6.57 -3.39
CA LYS A 115 16.18 -7.25 -2.42
C LYS A 115 17.52 -7.71 -3.01
N LYS A 116 17.52 -8.05 -4.30
CA LYS A 116 18.71 -8.47 -5.04
C LYS A 116 19.48 -7.30 -5.67
N GLY A 117 19.03 -6.06 -5.45
CA GLY A 117 19.61 -4.86 -6.08
C GLY A 117 19.35 -4.76 -7.58
N ILE A 118 18.35 -5.50 -8.09
CA ILE A 118 18.02 -5.52 -9.53
C ILE A 118 16.93 -4.48 -9.80
N THR A 119 17.17 -3.60 -10.78
CA THR A 119 16.16 -2.65 -11.25
C THR A 119 14.94 -3.37 -11.81
N VAL A 120 13.75 -3.03 -11.32
CA VAL A 120 12.49 -3.64 -11.76
C VAL A 120 12.04 -3.00 -13.08
N ASN A 121 11.86 -3.82 -14.11
CA ASN A 121 11.28 -3.40 -15.39
C ASN A 121 9.91 -4.07 -15.58
N ILE A 122 8.82 -3.29 -15.57
CA ILE A 122 7.47 -3.82 -15.77
C ILE A 122 7.07 -3.65 -17.24
N ARG A 123 6.78 -4.77 -17.91
CA ARG A 123 6.25 -4.82 -19.27
C ARG A 123 4.78 -5.20 -19.24
N ILE A 124 3.95 -4.50 -20.01
CA ILE A 124 2.51 -4.74 -20.09
C ILE A 124 2.20 -5.26 -21.49
N SER A 125 1.64 -6.47 -21.59
CA SER A 125 1.42 -7.14 -22.89
C SER A 125 0.11 -6.76 -23.58
N ASN A 126 -0.92 -6.33 -22.83
CA ASN A 126 -2.22 -5.95 -23.40
C ASN A 126 -2.63 -4.52 -23.04
N SER A 127 -3.58 -3.96 -23.81
CA SER A 127 -4.20 -2.67 -23.55
C SER A 127 -5.34 -2.76 -22.53
N PHE A 128 -5.65 -1.61 -21.91
CA PHE A 128 -6.82 -1.45 -21.05
C PHE A 128 -8.08 -1.85 -21.87
N ASN A 129 -8.83 -2.86 -21.40
CA ASN A 129 -10.11 -3.40 -21.96
C ASN A 129 -10.06 -4.71 -22.78
N VAL A 130 -8.91 -5.35 -22.97
CA VAL A 130 -8.88 -6.71 -23.59
C VAL A 130 -9.01 -7.75 -22.48
N GLY A 131 -10.02 -8.64 -22.58
CA GLY A 131 -10.41 -9.56 -21.51
C GLY A 131 -9.24 -10.39 -20.97
N SER A 132 -8.99 -10.28 -19.66
CA SER A 132 -8.04 -11.15 -18.96
C SER A 132 -8.62 -12.56 -18.83
N ASN A 133 -7.91 -13.54 -19.36
CA ASN A 133 -8.31 -14.94 -19.30
C ASN A 133 -8.26 -15.43 -17.85
N ILE A 134 -9.29 -16.15 -17.40
CA ILE A 134 -9.52 -16.48 -15.98
C ILE A 134 -8.47 -17.49 -15.46
N ASN A 135 -7.84 -18.25 -16.36
CA ASN A 135 -7.01 -19.41 -16.03
C ASN A 135 -5.49 -19.24 -16.29
N SER A 136 -4.99 -18.02 -16.53
CA SER A 136 -3.55 -17.77 -16.77
C SER A 136 -2.89 -17.01 -15.63
N ARG A 137 -1.63 -17.34 -15.29
CA ARG A 137 -0.79 -16.49 -14.42
C ARG A 137 -0.61 -15.14 -15.12
N ASN A 138 -1.19 -14.08 -14.57
CA ASN A 138 -1.19 -12.75 -15.18
C ASN A 138 0.05 -11.91 -14.83
N VAL A 139 0.90 -12.45 -13.96
CA VAL A 139 2.22 -11.94 -13.61
C VAL A 139 3.22 -13.04 -13.92
N ALA A 140 4.14 -12.78 -14.83
CA ALA A 140 5.28 -13.65 -15.13
C ALA A 140 6.58 -12.88 -14.89
N PHE A 141 7.65 -13.59 -14.53
CA PHE A 141 8.85 -12.96 -14.02
C PHE A 141 10.11 -13.67 -14.50
N ASP A 142 11.08 -12.89 -14.99
CA ASP A 142 12.44 -13.33 -15.31
C ASP A 142 13.41 -12.80 -14.24
N GLN A 143 13.89 -13.72 -13.40
CA GLN A 143 14.85 -13.44 -12.32
C GLN A 143 16.19 -12.92 -12.78
N THR A 144 16.58 -13.20 -14.03
CA THR A 144 17.89 -12.88 -14.60
C THR A 144 17.88 -11.50 -15.26
N ALA A 145 16.78 -11.13 -15.91
CA ALA A 145 16.64 -9.87 -16.64
C ALA A 145 16.01 -8.74 -15.82
N GLY A 146 15.47 -9.01 -14.62
CA GLY A 146 14.75 -8.00 -13.83
C GLY A 146 13.40 -7.59 -14.42
N SER A 147 12.88 -8.36 -15.38
CA SER A 147 11.64 -8.05 -16.11
C SER A 147 10.45 -8.76 -15.49
N ILE A 148 9.43 -8.00 -15.12
CA ILE A 148 8.11 -8.50 -14.75
C ILE A 148 7.14 -8.24 -15.90
N LEU A 149 6.51 -9.28 -16.43
CA LEU A 149 5.48 -9.20 -17.44
C LEU A 149 4.11 -9.25 -16.78
N ILE A 150 3.26 -8.26 -17.05
CA ILE A 150 1.86 -8.27 -16.65
C ILE A 150 0.94 -8.26 -17.87
N ASN A 151 -0.16 -9.01 -17.77
CA ASN A 151 -1.09 -9.18 -18.90
C ASN A 151 -2.24 -8.16 -18.92
N ASP A 152 -2.43 -7.39 -17.85
CA ASP A 152 -3.49 -6.39 -17.77
C ASP A 152 -2.97 -5.17 -17.00
N PRO A 153 -3.00 -3.94 -17.58
CA PRO A 153 -2.57 -2.73 -16.88
C PRO A 153 -3.37 -2.44 -15.60
N LYS A 154 -4.58 -3.01 -15.43
CA LYS A 154 -5.34 -2.95 -14.18
C LYS A 154 -4.56 -3.53 -12.99
N ILE A 155 -3.68 -4.51 -13.21
CA ILE A 155 -2.87 -5.14 -12.15
C ILE A 155 -1.89 -4.13 -11.56
N LEU A 156 -1.18 -3.38 -12.40
CA LEU A 156 -0.28 -2.32 -11.97
C LEU A 156 -1.04 -1.24 -11.20
N TRP A 157 -2.20 -0.84 -11.72
CA TRP A 157 -3.00 0.20 -11.07
C TRP A 157 -3.59 -0.26 -9.73
N ALA A 158 -4.01 -1.53 -9.65
CA ALA A 158 -4.45 -2.16 -8.40
C ALA A 158 -3.31 -2.21 -7.38
N ALA A 159 -2.10 -2.59 -7.79
CA ALA A 159 -0.92 -2.63 -6.91
C ALA A 159 -0.56 -1.25 -6.36
N GLN A 160 -0.68 -0.19 -7.16
CA GLN A 160 -0.41 1.18 -6.73
C GLN A 160 -1.49 1.73 -5.79
N THR A 161 -2.76 1.56 -6.15
CA THR A 161 -3.87 2.18 -5.41
C THR A 161 -4.23 1.47 -4.12
N THR A 162 -3.96 0.16 -4.03
CA THR A 162 -4.17 -0.63 -2.81
C THR A 162 -2.93 -0.68 -1.91
N ARG A 163 -1.81 -0.04 -2.32
CA ARG A 163 -0.53 -0.07 -1.57
C ARG A 163 -0.69 0.28 -0.11
N THR A 164 -1.22 1.47 0.18
CA THR A 164 -1.38 1.98 1.55
C THR A 164 -2.29 1.09 2.40
N PRO A 165 -3.54 0.78 2.01
CA PRO A 165 -4.40 -0.05 2.84
C PRO A 165 -3.87 -1.47 3.03
N ILE A 166 -3.20 -2.05 2.04
CA ILE A 166 -2.54 -3.37 2.20
C ILE A 166 -1.35 -3.28 3.17
N ASN A 167 -0.56 -2.21 3.13
CA ASN A 167 0.53 -2.03 4.07
C ASN A 167 0.02 -1.89 5.51
N GLU A 168 -1.06 -1.14 5.72
CA GLU A 168 -1.70 -1.01 7.03
C GLU A 168 -2.22 -2.36 7.54
N ILE A 169 -2.83 -3.17 6.67
CA ILE A 169 -3.26 -4.53 7.02
C ILE A 169 -2.06 -5.40 7.42
N LEU A 170 -1.06 -5.53 6.53
CA LEU A 170 0.09 -6.42 6.75
C LEU A 170 0.95 -5.98 7.95
N ALA A 171 1.02 -4.68 8.26
CA ALA A 171 1.69 -4.19 9.46
C ALA A 171 1.08 -4.79 10.74
N ASN A 172 -0.20 -5.16 10.72
CA ASN A 172 -0.90 -5.76 11.86
C ASN A 172 -0.93 -7.30 11.83
N VAL A 173 -0.66 -7.96 10.68
CA VAL A 173 -0.58 -9.44 10.57
C VAL A 173 0.74 -9.96 11.13
N ASP A 174 0.80 -10.24 12.43
CA ASP A 174 2.02 -10.60 13.17
C ASP A 174 2.21 -12.11 13.41
N GLY A 175 1.27 -12.93 12.96
CA GLY A 175 1.27 -14.37 13.19
C GLY A 175 0.82 -14.77 14.61
N LYS A 176 0.36 -13.82 15.44
CA LYS A 176 -0.07 -14.03 16.82
C LYS A 176 -1.38 -13.31 17.14
N ALA A 177 -1.33 -11.99 17.31
CA ALA A 177 -2.50 -11.15 17.54
C ALA A 177 -3.43 -11.19 16.30
N VAL A 178 -2.83 -11.10 15.11
CA VAL A 178 -3.50 -11.41 13.84
C VAL A 178 -2.64 -12.46 13.12
N GLU A 179 -3.15 -13.69 13.09
CA GLU A 179 -2.49 -14.85 12.51
C GLU A 179 -2.42 -14.75 10.98
N TYR A 180 -3.58 -14.54 10.35
CA TYR A 180 -3.74 -14.35 8.91
C TYR A 180 -5.05 -13.64 8.60
N ILE A 181 -5.15 -13.14 7.36
CA ILE A 181 -6.39 -12.62 6.81
C ILE A 181 -6.61 -13.13 5.39
N ASP A 182 -7.81 -13.64 5.12
CA ASP A 182 -8.20 -14.17 3.83
C ASP A 182 -9.23 -13.27 3.15
N MET A 183 -9.14 -13.21 1.83
CA MET A 183 -10.19 -12.73 0.95
C MET A 183 -10.51 -13.83 -0.06
N SER A 184 -11.74 -14.30 -0.10
CA SER A 184 -12.16 -15.37 -1.01
C SER A 184 -13.49 -15.10 -1.69
N SER A 185 -13.58 -15.58 -2.92
CA SER A 185 -14.78 -15.78 -3.70
C SER A 185 -15.02 -17.29 -3.83
N ARG A 186 -15.82 -17.76 -4.79
CA ARG A 186 -16.11 -19.20 -4.95
C ARG A 186 -14.92 -19.96 -5.52
N GLU A 187 -14.20 -19.36 -6.45
CA GLU A 187 -13.12 -20.00 -7.22
C GLU A 187 -11.74 -19.39 -6.93
N ASN A 188 -11.66 -18.23 -6.29
CA ASN A 188 -10.40 -17.58 -5.97
C ASN A 188 -10.27 -17.28 -4.47
N GLU A 189 -9.04 -17.41 -3.97
CA GLU A 189 -8.66 -17.08 -2.60
C GLU A 189 -7.32 -16.34 -2.61
N LEU A 190 -7.20 -15.38 -1.69
CA LEU A 190 -5.98 -14.70 -1.33
C LEU A 190 -5.85 -14.75 0.19
N ARG A 191 -4.81 -15.42 0.67
CA ARG A 191 -4.40 -15.42 2.08
C ARG A 191 -3.21 -14.49 2.28
N LEU A 192 -3.30 -13.62 3.27
CA LEU A 192 -2.23 -12.75 3.73
C LEU A 192 -1.71 -13.22 5.09
N THR A 193 -0.41 -13.45 5.18
CA THR A 193 0.28 -13.91 6.41
C THR A 193 1.42 -12.97 6.79
N ALA A 194 2.08 -13.26 7.91
CA ALA A 194 3.25 -12.49 8.35
C ALA A 194 4.41 -12.52 7.34
N GLU A 195 4.52 -13.55 6.50
CA GLU A 195 5.54 -13.65 5.44
C GLU A 195 5.36 -12.56 4.37
N ASP A 196 4.12 -12.16 4.13
CA ASP A 196 3.77 -11.16 3.12
C ASP A 196 4.21 -9.74 3.54
N ARG A 197 4.58 -9.52 4.80
CA ARG A 197 5.13 -8.23 5.28
C ARG A 197 6.35 -7.77 4.50
N GLU A 198 7.05 -8.69 3.84
CA GLU A 198 8.11 -8.38 2.90
C GLU A 198 7.71 -7.30 1.87
N ILE A 199 6.47 -7.32 1.36
CA ILE A 199 5.99 -6.36 0.35
C ILE A 199 5.73 -4.96 0.91
N ILE A 200 5.69 -4.80 2.24
CA ILE A 200 5.68 -3.48 2.90
C ILE A 200 7.03 -2.79 2.67
N GLY A 201 8.09 -3.57 2.45
CA GLY A 201 9.44 -3.14 2.16
C GLY A 201 10.18 -2.59 3.38
N GLN A 202 11.37 -3.14 3.63
CA GLN A 202 12.38 -2.55 4.52
C GLN A 202 13.40 -1.68 3.75
N HIS A 203 13.41 -1.72 2.41
CA HIS A 203 14.44 -1.09 1.57
C HIS A 203 14.08 0.34 1.18
N LYS A 204 14.19 1.26 2.14
CA LYS A 204 14.63 2.60 1.81
C LYS A 204 16.13 2.51 1.53
N GLU A 205 16.57 2.91 0.36
CA GLU A 205 17.99 3.04 0.09
C GLU A 205 18.40 4.49 0.38
N GLU A 206 19.32 4.65 1.32
CA GLU A 206 20.08 5.89 1.44
C GLU A 206 21.20 5.85 0.41
N LEU A 207 21.17 6.77 -0.55
CA LEU A 207 22.27 6.89 -1.49
C LEU A 207 23.54 7.27 -0.72
N PRO A 208 24.71 6.67 -1.01
CA PRO A 208 25.97 6.96 -0.32
C PRO A 208 26.52 8.36 -0.61
N THR A 209 25.78 9.21 -1.32
CA THR A 209 26.12 10.59 -1.62
C THR A 209 25.59 11.52 -0.54
N THR A 210 26.44 12.40 -0.04
CA THR A 210 26.05 13.46 0.90
C THR A 210 25.83 14.76 0.14
N LEU A 211 24.67 15.37 0.35
CA LEU A 211 24.30 16.69 -0.16
C LEU A 211 24.22 17.68 1.00
N THR A 212 24.30 18.96 0.66
CA THR A 212 24.10 20.05 1.61
C THR A 212 22.90 20.87 1.16
N ILE A 213 21.93 21.06 2.05
CA ILE A 213 20.75 21.88 1.83
C ILE A 213 20.81 23.05 2.81
N VAL A 214 20.67 24.28 2.31
CA VAL A 214 20.51 25.48 3.16
C VAL A 214 19.03 25.77 3.26
N GLY A 215 18.48 25.86 4.47
CA GLY A 215 17.05 26.10 4.62
C GLY A 215 16.61 26.25 6.07
N ARG A 216 15.29 26.12 6.29
CA ARG A 216 14.64 26.12 7.59
C ARG A 216 14.00 24.76 7.87
N LEU A 217 14.10 24.27 9.10
CA LEU A 217 13.42 23.03 9.51
C LEU A 217 12.01 23.33 10.02
N ASP A 218 10.99 22.83 9.32
CA ASP A 218 9.55 23.01 9.57
C ASP A 218 8.82 21.68 9.85
N MET A 219 7.59 21.80 10.37
CA MET A 219 6.61 20.71 10.56
C MET A 219 7.23 19.48 11.22
N VAL A 220 7.85 19.69 12.38
CA VAL A 220 8.68 18.70 13.05
C VAL A 220 7.88 17.84 14.02
N ALA A 221 8.04 16.53 13.89
CA ALA A 221 7.58 15.53 14.86
C ALA A 221 8.79 14.82 15.47
N PHE A 222 9.43 15.45 16.46
CA PHE A 222 10.67 14.97 17.09
C PHE A 222 10.60 13.55 17.63
N THR A 223 9.44 13.14 18.18
CA THR A 223 9.20 11.79 18.70
C THR A 223 9.25 10.72 17.61
N SER A 224 8.91 11.08 16.37
CA SER A 224 8.91 10.20 15.20
C SER A 224 10.08 10.42 14.24
N HIS A 225 11.00 11.33 14.59
CA HIS A 225 12.17 11.74 13.82
C HIS A 225 11.86 12.11 12.37
N ARG A 226 10.82 12.92 12.19
CA ARG A 226 10.34 13.37 10.88
C ARG A 226 10.13 14.87 10.87
N GLY A 227 10.37 15.49 9.72
CA GLY A 227 10.13 16.90 9.50
C GLY A 227 10.18 17.27 8.03
N SER A 228 10.31 18.56 7.74
CA SER A 228 10.53 19.05 6.38
C SER A 228 11.56 20.18 6.40
N ILE A 229 12.50 20.17 5.45
CA ILE A 229 13.35 21.32 5.18
C ILE A 229 12.66 22.17 4.12
N ILE A 230 12.51 23.46 4.38
CA ILE A 230 12.05 24.46 3.41
C ILE A 230 13.28 25.21 2.89
N SER A 231 13.46 25.22 1.58
CA SER A 231 14.54 25.93 0.88
C SER A 231 14.00 26.42 -0.46
N ASP A 232 14.17 27.72 -0.75
CA ASP A 232 13.72 28.36 -2.01
C ASP A 232 12.27 28.03 -2.43
N ASN A 233 11.33 28.05 -1.48
CA ASN A 233 9.92 27.66 -1.64
C ASN A 233 9.66 26.19 -1.99
N GLU A 234 10.68 25.34 -2.02
CA GLU A 234 10.55 23.90 -2.12
C GLU A 234 10.53 23.23 -0.74
N ARG A 235 9.83 22.10 -0.66
CA ARG A 235 9.65 21.34 0.57
C ARG A 235 10.24 19.96 0.44
N PHE A 236 11.26 19.68 1.25
CA PHE A 236 11.96 18.41 1.27
C PHE A 236 11.59 17.61 2.52
N SER A 237 10.97 16.44 2.35
CA SER A 237 10.67 15.56 3.48
C SER A 237 11.96 15.00 4.07
N VAL A 238 12.10 15.03 5.40
CA VAL A 238 13.32 14.55 6.06
C VAL A 238 13.08 13.61 7.23
N THR A 239 14.04 12.71 7.44
CA THR A 239 14.17 11.85 8.62
C THR A 239 15.55 11.96 9.24
N TRP A 240 15.73 11.58 10.51
CA TRP A 240 17.03 11.58 11.19
C TRP A 240 17.10 10.51 12.26
N GLU A 241 18.31 10.22 12.76
CA GLU A 241 18.53 9.35 13.90
C GLU A 241 18.43 10.09 15.25
N GLU A 242 18.19 9.33 16.32
CA GLU A 242 18.07 9.85 17.69
C GLU A 242 19.25 10.74 18.10
N HIS A 243 20.47 10.38 17.70
CA HIS A 243 21.67 11.10 18.10
C HIS A 243 21.73 12.55 17.58
N ILE A 244 21.01 12.87 16.50
CA ILE A 244 20.95 14.22 15.91
C ILE A 244 19.77 15.04 16.47
N ARG A 245 18.79 14.39 17.11
CA ARG A 245 17.59 15.04 17.67
C ARG A 245 17.90 16.28 18.51
N PRO A 246 18.88 16.27 19.45
CA PRO A 246 19.17 17.45 20.27
C PRO A 246 19.65 18.65 19.46
N LYS A 247 20.38 18.43 18.36
CA LYS A 247 20.78 19.50 17.46
C LYS A 247 19.57 20.04 16.69
N MET A 248 18.77 19.16 16.09
CA MET A 248 17.56 19.52 15.35
C MET A 248 16.58 20.36 16.17
N GLN A 249 16.46 20.08 17.47
CA GLN A 249 15.62 20.86 18.39
C GLN A 249 16.08 22.31 18.58
N LYS A 250 17.40 22.57 18.52
CA LYS A 250 17.96 23.92 18.70
C LYS A 250 17.82 24.80 17.47
N ILE A 251 17.75 24.19 16.29
CA ILE A 251 17.72 24.88 14.99
C ILE A 251 16.34 24.86 14.32
N ALA A 252 15.33 24.32 15.01
CA ALA A 252 13.96 24.31 14.53
C ALA A 252 13.46 25.74 14.33
N ASP A 253 12.76 25.99 13.23
CA ASP A 253 12.28 27.32 12.82
C ASP A 253 13.38 28.39 12.63
N VAL A 254 14.67 28.02 12.60
CA VAL A 254 15.79 28.92 12.31
C VAL A 254 16.11 28.89 10.81
N GLU A 255 16.21 30.06 10.18
CA GLU A 255 16.54 30.19 8.75
C GLU A 255 18.05 30.11 8.49
N GLY A 256 18.42 29.71 7.27
CA GLY A 256 19.82 29.71 6.83
C GLY A 256 20.67 28.57 7.40
N ILE A 257 20.05 27.55 7.96
CA ILE A 257 20.76 26.40 8.55
C ILE A 257 21.28 25.49 7.45
N LEU A 258 22.52 25.01 7.64
CA LEU A 258 23.15 24.01 6.77
C LEU A 258 22.80 22.60 7.25
N PHE A 259 22.06 21.85 6.44
CA PHE A 259 21.77 20.44 6.67
C PHE A 259 22.64 19.57 5.77
N LYS A 260 23.40 18.65 6.35
CA LYS A 260 24.05 17.56 5.62
C LYS A 260 23.10 16.39 5.53
N VAL A 261 22.78 15.95 4.33
CA VAL A 261 21.73 14.95 4.11
C VAL A 261 22.13 13.90 3.07
N ARG A 262 21.52 12.71 3.15
CA ARG A 262 21.56 11.69 2.10
C ARG A 262 20.20 11.58 1.42
N PRO A 263 20.12 11.55 0.08
CA PRO A 263 18.87 11.25 -0.60
C PRO A 263 18.37 9.86 -0.22
N VAL A 264 17.05 9.75 -0.06
CA VAL A 264 16.38 8.49 0.23
C VAL A 264 15.50 8.13 -0.95
N ILE A 265 15.81 7.00 -1.60
CA ILE A 265 14.95 6.40 -2.60
C ILE A 265 14.05 5.39 -1.90
N ASP A 266 12.75 5.48 -2.18
CA ASP A 266 11.79 4.45 -1.79
C ASP A 266 11.58 3.53 -2.98
N HIS A 267 12.35 2.46 -3.05
CA HIS A 267 12.21 1.42 -4.08
C HIS A 267 10.83 0.75 -4.08
N LYS A 268 9.97 1.07 -3.11
CA LYS A 268 8.54 0.70 -3.12
C LYS A 268 7.74 1.49 -4.15
N ARG A 269 8.22 2.66 -4.57
CA ARG A 269 7.69 3.36 -5.73
C ARG A 269 8.29 2.66 -6.94
N LEU A 270 7.46 2.36 -7.94
CA LEU A 270 7.92 1.78 -9.21
C LEU A 270 8.59 2.88 -10.08
N ASP A 271 9.19 3.88 -9.44
CA ASP A 271 9.90 5.03 -9.97
C ASP A 271 11.21 5.21 -9.18
N ASN A 272 12.24 5.79 -9.81
CA ASN A 272 13.56 5.99 -9.19
C ASN A 272 13.70 7.37 -8.52
N GLU A 273 12.59 8.05 -8.24
CA GLU A 273 12.64 9.40 -7.69
C GLU A 273 12.96 9.37 -6.18
N ALA A 274 13.85 10.27 -5.75
CA ALA A 274 14.09 10.49 -4.32
C ALA A 274 12.81 11.00 -3.67
N ILE A 275 12.40 10.38 -2.56
CA ILE A 275 11.17 10.73 -1.85
C ILE A 275 11.41 11.65 -0.65
N GLY A 276 12.67 11.95 -0.34
CA GLY A 276 13.10 12.76 0.79
C GLY A 276 14.58 12.57 1.09
N PHE A 277 15.00 13.00 2.28
CA PHE A 277 16.39 12.93 2.71
C PHE A 277 16.54 12.43 4.15
N HIS A 278 17.65 11.76 4.43
CA HIS A 278 18.11 11.44 5.77
C HIS A 278 19.12 12.49 6.24
N VAL A 279 18.85 13.21 7.32
CA VAL A 279 19.76 14.22 7.88
C VAL A 279 20.86 13.52 8.69
N LEU A 280 22.12 13.79 8.32
CA LEU A 280 23.31 13.28 8.99
C LEU A 280 23.89 14.27 10.01
N ASP A 281 23.76 15.56 9.74
CA ASP A 281 24.22 16.62 10.63
C ASP A 281 23.55 17.95 10.26
N CYS A 282 23.57 18.89 11.19
CA CYS A 282 23.06 20.23 10.97
C CYS A 282 23.84 21.25 11.79
N GLY A 283 23.95 22.47 11.30
CA GLY A 283 24.63 23.55 12.02
C GLY A 283 24.35 24.92 11.44
N ASP A 284 24.38 25.92 12.32
CA ASP A 284 24.31 27.32 11.92
C ASP A 284 25.68 27.75 11.36
N PRO A 285 25.77 28.22 10.10
CA PRO A 285 27.02 28.77 9.58
C PRO A 285 27.56 29.95 10.41
N GLN A 286 26.72 30.67 11.15
CA GLN A 286 27.12 31.84 11.94
C GLN A 286 27.82 31.46 13.26
N GLU A 287 27.61 30.26 13.80
CA GLU A 287 28.31 29.78 15.01
C GLU A 287 29.82 29.55 14.76
N LYS A 288 30.28 29.46 13.50
CA LYS A 288 31.71 29.29 13.16
C LYS A 288 32.49 30.60 13.03
N MET A 289 31.85 31.76 13.22
CA MET A 289 32.50 33.07 13.11
C MET A 289 32.85 33.72 14.48
N PHE A 290 32.72 32.99 15.58
CA PHE A 290 33.11 33.43 16.93
C PHE A 290 34.03 32.43 17.63
#